data_AF-A0AAD9PVF4-F1
#
_entry.id   AF-A0AAD9PVF4-F1
#
_cell.length_a   1.000
_cell.length_b   1.000
_cell.length_c   1.000
_cell.angle_alpha   90.00
_cell.angle_beta   90.00
_cell.angle_gamma   90.00
#
_symmetry.space_group_name_H-M   'P 1'
#
loop_
_entity.id
_entity.type
_entity.pdbx_description
1 polymer ?
#
loop_
_entity_poly.entity_id
_entity_poly.type
_entity_poly.pdbx_seq_one_letter_code
_entity_poly.pdbx_strand_id
1 'polypeptide(L)'
;MEFLQKLKISGGVNLSNLRPSRDNERPSTGPNSPTKQRNEPKDDESLPPRGSPAAKKMKILLVIDSPDTDWAKIFKGRKLHGGVYDVRVEQAEFGDLNLASYSDSGTMVDIQVYREGTVVVRSFRPDFVLIRQSVRGIGPKEDYRNILLGLQFGNVPSVNCLTSIYNFAEKPWVFAQLIRLQKRLGKEEFPLVEQAYYPNYKEMV
;
A
#
# COMPACT_ATOMS: atom_id res chain seq x y z
N MET A 1 -37.19 -15.69 7.57
CA MET A 1 -37.26 -15.47 6.11
C MET A 1 -38.07 -14.22 5.86
N GLU A 2 -37.45 -13.03 5.92
CA GLU A 2 -38.02 -11.76 5.39
C GLU A 2 -37.02 -10.60 5.61
N PHE A 3 -35.81 -10.71 5.05
CA PHE A 3 -34.88 -9.55 5.01
C PHE A 3 -34.03 -9.48 3.73
N LEU A 4 -34.27 -10.38 2.77
CA LEU A 4 -33.49 -10.46 1.52
C LEU A 4 -34.26 -9.97 0.27
N GLN A 5 -35.43 -9.34 0.42
CA GLN A 5 -36.27 -8.96 -0.73
C GLN A 5 -36.43 -7.44 -0.94
N LYS A 6 -35.55 -6.61 -0.39
CA LYS A 6 -35.57 -5.15 -0.65
C LYS A 6 -34.20 -4.57 -0.98
N LEU A 7 -33.51 -5.14 -1.98
CA LEU A 7 -32.42 -4.45 -2.66
C LEU A 7 -32.35 -4.79 -4.17
N LYS A 8 -33.34 -4.29 -4.91
CA LYS A 8 -33.28 -3.90 -6.33
C LYS A 8 -34.10 -2.60 -6.36
N ILE A 9 -33.63 -1.45 -6.85
CA ILE A 9 -33.12 -1.13 -8.18
C ILE A 9 -32.32 0.18 -8.07
N SER A 10 -31.06 0.20 -8.52
CA SER A 10 -30.49 1.29 -9.33
C SER A 10 -29.09 0.87 -9.79
N GLY A 11 -28.84 0.86 -11.10
CA GLY A 11 -27.56 0.50 -11.71
C GLY A 11 -27.61 -0.82 -12.47
N GLY A 12 -28.08 -0.76 -13.72
CA GLY A 12 -28.07 -1.90 -14.63
C GLY A 12 -26.66 -2.24 -15.08
N VAL A 13 -26.22 -3.46 -14.78
CA VAL A 13 -25.20 -4.19 -15.55
C VAL A 13 -25.83 -5.51 -15.95
N ASN A 14 -26.01 -5.71 -17.26
CA ASN A 14 -26.62 -6.89 -17.84
C ASN A 14 -25.55 -8.02 -17.87
N LEU A 15 -25.70 -9.01 -16.99
CA LEU A 15 -24.75 -10.11 -16.80
C LEU A 15 -24.98 -11.31 -17.74
N SER A 16 -25.76 -11.16 -18.80
CA SER A 16 -26.02 -12.23 -19.77
C SER A 16 -25.00 -12.23 -20.91
N ASN A 17 -23.73 -12.58 -20.65
CA ASN A 17 -22.79 -13.02 -21.69
C ASN A 17 -21.58 -13.81 -21.16
N LEU A 18 -21.75 -14.58 -20.07
CA LEU A 18 -20.79 -15.63 -19.72
C LEU A 18 -21.11 -16.88 -20.55
N ARG A 19 -20.36 -17.10 -21.64
CA ARG A 19 -20.35 -18.38 -22.36
C ARG A 19 -19.53 -19.40 -21.57
N PRO A 20 -20.06 -20.59 -21.23
CA PRO A 20 -19.24 -21.69 -20.73
C PRO A 20 -18.40 -22.27 -21.87
N SER A 21 -17.11 -22.53 -21.60
CA SER A 21 -16.25 -23.35 -22.46
C SER A 21 -16.88 -24.73 -22.62
N ARG A 22 -17.13 -25.14 -23.87
CA ARG A 22 -17.53 -26.51 -24.20
C ARG A 22 -16.27 -27.35 -24.35
N ASP A 23 -16.12 -28.31 -23.44
CA ASP A 23 -15.32 -29.51 -23.64
C ASP A 23 -15.87 -30.26 -24.85
N ASN A 24 -15.00 -30.52 -25.82
CA ASN A 24 -15.33 -31.33 -26.99
C ASN A 24 -14.42 -32.56 -26.95
N GLU A 25 -14.92 -33.63 -26.35
CA GLU A 25 -14.43 -34.98 -26.60
C GLU A 25 -14.79 -35.40 -28.04
N ARG A 26 -13.83 -35.96 -28.77
CA ARG A 26 -14.10 -36.90 -29.86
C ARG A 26 -13.12 -38.08 -29.84
N PRO A 27 -13.56 -39.26 -30.32
CA PRO A 27 -12.97 -40.53 -29.96
C PRO A 27 -11.92 -41.04 -30.97
N SER A 28 -11.24 -42.08 -30.50
CA SER A 28 -10.18 -42.89 -31.09
C SER A 28 -10.56 -43.60 -32.41
N THR A 29 -9.61 -43.66 -33.35
CA THR A 29 -9.38 -44.81 -34.25
C THR A 29 -7.90 -44.85 -34.66
N GLY A 30 -7.32 -46.06 -34.66
CA GLY A 30 -5.89 -46.34 -34.86
C GLY A 30 -5.45 -46.46 -36.33
N PRO A 31 -4.45 -47.31 -36.63
CA PRO A 31 -3.13 -46.86 -37.07
C PRO A 31 -2.88 -47.11 -38.56
N ASN A 32 -1.96 -46.35 -39.16
CA ASN A 32 -1.10 -46.83 -40.25
C ASN A 32 0.09 -45.87 -40.51
N SER A 33 1.30 -46.40 -40.37
CA SER A 33 2.55 -45.93 -40.99
C SER A 33 2.84 -46.85 -42.19
N PRO A 34 3.54 -46.42 -43.27
CA PRO A 34 5.00 -46.20 -43.25
C PRO A 34 5.40 -44.91 -44.02
N THR A 35 6.56 -44.28 -43.83
CA THR A 35 7.84 -44.72 -44.39
C THR A 35 8.96 -43.79 -43.87
N LYS A 36 10.11 -44.38 -43.52
CA LYS A 36 11.33 -43.72 -43.07
C LYS A 36 11.97 -42.86 -44.18
N GLN A 37 12.23 -41.59 -43.90
CA GLN A 37 13.35 -40.86 -44.51
C GLN A 37 14.26 -40.35 -43.39
N ARG A 38 15.54 -40.70 -43.52
CA ARG A 38 16.61 -40.48 -42.56
C ARG A 38 17.32 -39.19 -42.99
N ASN A 39 17.16 -38.11 -42.21
CA ASN A 39 17.94 -36.88 -42.37
C ASN A 39 18.89 -36.73 -41.18
N GLU A 40 20.17 -36.49 -41.48
CA GLU A 40 21.26 -36.24 -40.54
C GLU A 40 21.10 -34.87 -39.86
N PRO A 41 21.56 -34.69 -38.61
CA PRO A 41 21.45 -33.40 -37.93
C PRO A 41 22.61 -32.49 -38.34
N LYS A 42 22.29 -31.26 -38.75
CA LYS A 42 23.24 -30.14 -38.82
C LYS A 42 23.27 -29.47 -37.44
N ASP A 43 24.47 -29.31 -36.90
CA ASP A 43 24.74 -28.56 -35.68
C ASP A 43 24.38 -27.08 -35.90
N ASP A 44 23.29 -26.64 -35.27
CA ASP A 44 22.90 -25.24 -35.19
C ASP A 44 23.52 -24.68 -33.91
N GLU A 45 24.61 -23.91 -34.04
CA GLU A 45 25.23 -23.15 -32.95
C GLU A 45 24.21 -22.12 -32.43
N SER A 46 23.37 -22.54 -31.49
CA SER A 46 22.52 -21.63 -30.74
C SER A 46 23.40 -20.69 -29.91
N LEU A 47 23.47 -19.42 -30.34
CA LEU A 47 23.95 -18.30 -29.51
C LEU A 47 23.25 -18.35 -28.14
N PRO A 48 23.95 -18.07 -27.03
CA PRO A 48 23.31 -18.08 -25.73
C PRO A 48 22.21 -17.02 -25.70
N PRO A 49 21.06 -17.29 -25.07
CA PRO A 49 20.00 -16.31 -24.96
C PRO A 49 20.57 -15.09 -24.25
N ARG A 50 20.51 -13.92 -24.90
CA ARG A 50 20.77 -12.63 -24.26
C ARG A 50 19.84 -12.55 -23.06
N GLY A 51 20.39 -12.83 -21.88
CA GLY A 51 19.71 -12.61 -20.63
C GLY A 51 19.18 -11.19 -20.64
N SER A 52 17.87 -11.05 -20.47
CA SER A 52 17.24 -9.78 -20.13
C SER A 52 18.10 -9.15 -19.03
N PRO A 53 18.47 -7.85 -19.14
CA PRO A 53 19.29 -7.21 -18.12
C PRO A 53 18.62 -7.48 -16.78
N ALA A 54 19.32 -8.21 -15.90
CA ALA A 54 18.76 -8.70 -14.65
C ALA A 54 17.96 -7.58 -13.99
N ALA A 55 16.64 -7.77 -13.86
CA ALA A 55 15.74 -6.75 -13.37
C ALA A 55 16.33 -6.18 -12.09
N LYS A 56 16.74 -4.91 -12.16
CA LYS A 56 17.50 -4.28 -11.08
C LYS A 56 16.64 -4.34 -9.84
N LYS A 57 17.11 -5.02 -8.79
CA LYS A 57 16.32 -5.21 -7.58
C LYS A 57 16.01 -3.83 -7.00
N MET A 58 14.74 -3.56 -6.74
CA MET A 58 14.29 -2.26 -6.23
C MET A 58 13.52 -2.46 -4.92
N LYS A 59 13.55 -1.43 -4.08
CA LYS A 59 12.72 -1.29 -2.88
C LYS A 59 11.87 -0.04 -3.02
N ILE A 60 10.57 -0.17 -2.75
CA ILE A 60 9.60 0.92 -2.87
C ILE A 60 9.44 1.60 -1.52
N LEU A 61 9.82 2.87 -1.44
CA LEU A 61 9.54 3.75 -0.32
C LEU A 61 8.28 4.58 -0.65
N LEU A 62 7.20 4.36 0.09
CA LEU A 62 6.07 5.27 0.10
C LEU A 62 6.38 6.46 1.02
N VAL A 63 6.27 7.67 0.53
CA VAL A 63 6.34 8.89 1.34
C VAL A 63 4.96 9.54 1.38
N ILE A 64 4.40 9.66 2.59
CA ILE A 64 3.12 10.33 2.81
C ILE A 64 3.38 11.76 3.25
N ASP A 65 3.39 12.67 2.29
CA ASP A 65 3.71 14.09 2.47
C ASP A 65 3.14 14.97 1.35
N SER A 66 3.10 16.28 1.58
CA SER A 66 2.70 17.26 0.55
C SER A 66 3.71 17.28 -0.61
N PRO A 67 3.30 17.73 -1.81
CA PRO A 67 4.21 17.85 -2.96
C PRO A 67 5.26 18.97 -2.81
N ASP A 68 5.21 19.77 -1.74
CA ASP A 68 6.14 20.88 -1.50
C ASP A 68 7.59 20.40 -1.33
N THR A 69 7.78 19.17 -0.84
CA THR A 69 9.09 18.52 -0.72
C THR A 69 9.22 17.43 -1.76
N ASP A 70 10.19 17.56 -2.67
CA ASP A 70 10.52 16.52 -3.66
C ASP A 70 11.40 15.42 -3.03
N TRP A 71 10.74 14.41 -2.44
CA TRP A 71 11.43 13.28 -1.81
C TRP A 71 12.14 12.39 -2.82
N ALA A 72 11.64 12.28 -4.05
CA ALA A 72 12.30 11.52 -5.10
C ALA A 72 13.68 12.11 -5.45
N LYS A 73 13.80 13.43 -5.46
CA LYS A 73 15.10 14.13 -5.60
C LYS A 73 16.02 13.88 -4.41
N ILE A 74 15.51 13.91 -3.18
CA ILE A 74 16.31 13.66 -1.95
C ILE A 74 16.89 12.24 -1.94
N PHE A 75 16.10 11.25 -2.35
CA PHE A 75 16.51 9.84 -2.40
C PHE A 75 17.17 9.43 -3.73
N LYS A 76 17.33 10.34 -4.68
CA LYS A 76 17.93 10.05 -5.99
C LYS A 76 19.34 9.47 -5.82
N GLY A 77 19.58 8.33 -6.46
CA GLY A 77 20.87 7.64 -6.42
C GLY A 77 21.20 6.94 -5.10
N ARG A 78 20.33 7.01 -4.09
CA ARG A 78 20.48 6.23 -2.86
C ARG A 78 20.26 4.75 -3.16
N LYS A 79 21.10 3.91 -2.56
CA LYS A 79 21.08 2.46 -2.73
C LYS A 79 21.15 1.78 -1.37
N LEU A 80 20.49 0.63 -1.25
CA LEU A 80 20.48 -0.18 -0.03
C LEU A 80 21.42 -1.39 -0.15
N HIS A 81 21.82 -1.94 1.00
CA HIS A 81 22.66 -3.13 1.11
C HIS A 81 23.93 -3.06 0.25
N GLY A 82 24.70 -1.97 0.36
CA GLY A 82 25.96 -1.81 -0.37
C GLY A 82 25.82 -1.65 -1.89
N GLY A 83 24.63 -1.32 -2.39
CA GLY A 83 24.41 -1.05 -3.82
C GLY A 83 23.46 -2.01 -4.53
N VAL A 84 23.03 -3.08 -3.84
CA VAL A 84 22.23 -4.17 -4.39
C VAL A 84 20.82 -3.75 -4.78
N TYR A 85 20.20 -2.87 -3.99
CA TYR A 85 18.85 -2.39 -4.25
C TYR A 85 18.82 -0.90 -4.56
N ASP A 86 18.14 -0.53 -5.65
CA ASP A 86 17.76 0.86 -5.87
C ASP A 86 16.51 1.22 -5.04
N VAL A 87 16.39 2.50 -4.67
CA VAL A 87 15.19 3.02 -3.98
C VAL A 87 14.28 3.69 -5.00
N ARG A 88 13.04 3.20 -5.12
CA ARG A 88 11.97 3.86 -5.86
C ARG A 88 11.10 4.59 -4.85
N VAL A 89 10.95 5.91 -5.03
CA VAL A 89 10.07 6.73 -4.20
C VAL A 89 8.71 6.83 -4.90
N GLU A 90 7.64 6.50 -4.17
CA GLU A 90 6.27 6.89 -4.51
C GLU A 90 5.82 7.89 -3.45
N GLN A 91 5.29 9.04 -3.87
CA GLN A 91 4.88 10.12 -2.98
C GLN A 91 3.42 10.49 -3.26
N ALA A 92 2.64 10.66 -2.19
CA ALA A 92 1.25 11.10 -2.22
C ALA A 92 0.83 11.65 -0.85
N GLU A 93 -0.22 12.47 -0.83
CA GLU A 93 -0.88 12.84 0.43
C GLU A 93 -1.85 11.75 0.87
N PHE A 94 -2.20 11.71 2.16
CA PHE A 94 -3.19 10.76 2.68
C PHE A 94 -4.53 10.82 1.92
N GLY A 95 -4.95 12.01 1.49
CA GLY A 95 -6.20 12.20 0.75
C GLY A 95 -6.26 11.47 -0.60
N ASP A 96 -5.11 11.16 -1.18
CA ASP A 96 -5.00 10.50 -2.49
C ASP A 96 -4.76 8.98 -2.38
N LEU A 97 -4.68 8.46 -1.15
CA LEU A 97 -4.36 7.07 -0.87
C LEU A 97 -5.61 6.23 -0.60
N ASN A 98 -5.57 5.01 -1.13
CA ASN A 98 -6.39 3.91 -0.66
C ASN A 98 -5.53 2.65 -0.55
N LEU A 99 -6.05 1.60 0.08
CA LEU A 99 -5.33 0.33 0.20
C LEU A 99 -6.25 -0.87 0.33
N ALA A 100 -5.69 -2.04 0.04
CA ALA A 100 -6.21 -3.33 0.44
C ALA A 100 -5.07 -4.13 1.08
N SER A 101 -5.28 -4.62 2.30
CA SER A 101 -4.27 -5.39 3.03
C SER A 101 -4.72 -6.83 3.20
N TYR A 102 -3.81 -7.75 2.92
CA TYR A 102 -4.03 -9.19 3.00
C TYR A 102 -2.98 -9.80 3.93
N SER A 103 -3.39 -10.79 4.71
CA SER A 103 -2.50 -11.45 5.70
C SER A 103 -1.36 -12.24 5.06
N ASP A 104 -1.52 -12.65 3.80
CA ASP A 104 -0.58 -13.50 3.07
C ASP A 104 0.38 -12.71 2.16
N SER A 105 -0.06 -11.57 1.63
CA SER A 105 0.60 -10.85 0.55
C SER A 105 0.83 -9.37 0.83
N GLY A 106 0.55 -8.93 2.06
CA GLY A 106 0.82 -7.58 2.56
C GLY A 106 -0.18 -6.54 2.05
N THR A 107 0.22 -5.26 2.10
CA THR A 107 -0.61 -4.13 1.69
C THR A 107 -0.37 -3.76 0.23
N MET A 108 -1.43 -3.77 -0.57
CA MET A 108 -1.49 -3.09 -1.86
C MET A 108 -2.01 -1.67 -1.64
N VAL A 109 -1.23 -0.68 -2.05
CA VAL A 109 -1.57 0.75 -1.98
C VAL A 109 -1.93 1.26 -3.35
N ASP A 110 -3.01 2.00 -3.43
CA ASP A 110 -3.48 2.71 -4.61
C ASP A 110 -3.29 4.22 -4.40
N ILE A 111 -2.61 4.88 -5.34
CA ILE A 111 -2.59 6.34 -5.44
C ILE A 111 -3.55 6.75 -6.56
N GLN A 112 -4.48 7.65 -6.24
CA GLN A 112 -5.36 8.30 -7.21
C GLN A 112 -4.73 9.63 -7.66
N VAL A 113 -4.54 9.80 -8.96
CA VAL A 113 -4.02 11.04 -9.54
C VAL A 113 -5.01 11.56 -10.58
N TYR A 114 -5.41 12.81 -10.44
CA TYR A 114 -6.22 13.51 -11.45
C TYR A 114 -5.30 14.08 -12.54
N ARG A 115 -5.50 13.65 -13.79
CA ARG A 115 -4.80 14.18 -14.95
C ARG A 115 -5.81 14.54 -16.03
N GLU A 116 -5.90 15.83 -16.37
CA GLU A 116 -6.72 16.32 -17.49
C GLU A 116 -8.18 15.83 -17.44
N GLY A 117 -8.78 15.78 -16.24
CA GLY A 117 -10.15 15.32 -16.03
C GLY A 117 -10.33 13.80 -15.95
N THR A 118 -9.26 13.01 -16.13
CA THR A 118 -9.28 11.56 -15.95
C THR A 118 -8.61 11.16 -14.64
N VAL A 119 -9.26 10.25 -13.89
CA VAL A 119 -8.67 9.64 -12.69
C VAL A 119 -7.80 8.46 -13.12
N VAL A 120 -6.50 8.56 -12.86
CA VAL A 120 -5.55 7.47 -13.07
C VAL A 120 -5.19 6.87 -11.72
N VAL A 121 -5.40 5.56 -11.59
CA VAL A 121 -5.01 4.80 -10.38
C VAL A 121 -3.73 4.05 -10.66
N ARG A 122 -2.76 4.16 -9.74
CA ARG A 122 -1.53 3.37 -9.77
C ARG A 122 -1.42 2.56 -8.48
N SER A 123 -1.25 1.25 -8.62
CA SER A 123 -1.16 0.32 -7.50
C SER A 123 0.25 -0.22 -7.33
N PHE A 124 0.71 -0.36 -6.08
CA PHE A 124 2.01 -0.98 -5.76
C PHE A 124 1.99 -1.53 -4.33
N ARG A 125 3.00 -2.33 -3.99
CA ARG A 125 3.23 -2.80 -2.61
C ARG A 125 4.46 -2.09 -2.04
N PRO A 126 4.32 -1.20 -1.04
CA PRO A 126 5.47 -0.54 -0.44
C PRO A 126 6.30 -1.53 0.39
N ASP A 127 7.62 -1.40 0.32
CA ASP A 127 8.55 -2.11 1.22
C ASP A 127 8.76 -1.35 2.54
N PHE A 128 8.51 -0.02 2.52
CA PHE A 128 8.66 0.87 3.66
C PHE A 128 7.77 2.10 3.47
N VAL A 129 7.33 2.72 4.57
CA VAL A 129 6.61 4.00 4.55
C VAL A 129 7.28 5.07 5.42
N LEU A 130 7.38 6.29 4.91
CA LEU A 130 7.79 7.48 5.65
C LEU A 130 6.56 8.40 5.76
N ILE A 131 6.11 8.67 6.98
CA ILE A 131 4.91 9.49 7.22
C ILE A 131 5.33 10.86 7.74
N ARG A 132 4.99 11.91 6.98
CA ARG A 132 5.32 13.31 7.28
C ARG A 132 4.08 14.20 7.44
N GLN A 133 2.93 13.73 6.97
CA GLN A 133 1.64 14.38 7.15
C GLN A 133 0.97 13.98 8.47
N SER A 134 0.13 14.86 9.04
CA SER A 134 -0.73 14.50 10.18
C SER A 134 -1.78 13.48 9.75
N VAL A 135 -1.93 12.42 10.54
CA VAL A 135 -2.93 11.37 10.28
C VAL A 135 -4.35 11.84 10.59
N ARG A 136 -4.47 12.81 11.48
CA ARG A 136 -5.75 13.42 11.84
C ARG A 136 -5.62 14.94 11.79
N GLY A 137 -6.48 15.56 11.00
CA GLY A 137 -6.60 17.00 10.88
C GLY A 137 -7.71 17.57 11.77
N ILE A 138 -8.11 18.79 11.47
CA ILE A 138 -9.12 19.55 12.23
C ILE A 138 -10.51 19.31 11.61
N GLY A 139 -10.57 19.08 10.30
CA GLY A 139 -11.80 18.85 9.57
C GLY A 139 -12.37 17.43 9.76
N PRO A 140 -13.69 17.24 9.66
CA PRO A 140 -14.33 15.93 9.82
C PRO A 140 -13.94 14.91 8.74
N LYS A 141 -13.32 15.36 7.63
CA LYS A 141 -12.84 14.51 6.53
C LYS A 141 -11.36 14.19 6.62
N GLU A 142 -10.64 14.76 7.59
CA GLU A 142 -9.20 14.60 7.76
C GLU A 142 -8.93 13.54 8.84
N ASP A 143 -9.44 12.32 8.66
CA ASP A 143 -9.14 11.19 9.55
C ASP A 143 -8.68 10.00 8.72
N TYR A 144 -7.37 9.76 8.73
CA TYR A 144 -6.70 8.75 7.92
C TYR A 144 -6.23 7.55 8.77
N ARG A 145 -6.78 7.37 9.98
CA ARG A 145 -6.42 6.24 10.84
C ARG A 145 -6.74 4.90 10.19
N ASN A 146 -7.74 4.83 9.33
CA ASN A 146 -8.03 3.65 8.51
C ASN A 146 -6.85 3.24 7.61
N ILE A 147 -6.13 4.21 7.03
CA ILE A 147 -4.93 3.95 6.23
C ILE A 147 -3.80 3.39 7.10
N LEU A 148 -3.58 3.95 8.30
CA LEU A 148 -2.60 3.39 9.25
C LEU A 148 -2.92 1.94 9.63
N LEU A 149 -4.20 1.66 9.91
CA LEU A 149 -4.65 0.30 10.26
C LEU A 149 -4.35 -0.68 9.12
N GLY A 150 -4.59 -0.27 7.87
CA GLY A 150 -4.25 -1.06 6.69
C GLY A 150 -2.76 -1.35 6.57
N LEU A 151 -1.91 -0.33 6.69
CA LEU A 151 -0.46 -0.47 6.66
C LEU A 151 0.05 -1.37 7.80
N GLN A 152 -0.51 -1.23 9.00
CA GLN A 152 -0.17 -2.06 10.16
C GLN A 152 -0.61 -3.50 9.97
N PHE A 153 -1.80 -3.73 9.41
CA PHE A 153 -2.33 -5.07 9.14
C PHE A 153 -1.46 -5.82 8.13
N GLY A 154 -0.98 -5.15 7.08
CA GLY A 154 -0.05 -5.73 6.11
C GLY A 154 1.41 -5.72 6.55
N ASN A 155 1.70 -5.38 7.80
CA ASN A 155 3.05 -5.32 8.39
C ASN A 155 4.04 -4.45 7.60
N VAL A 156 3.61 -3.31 7.06
CA VAL A 156 4.49 -2.37 6.36
C VAL A 156 5.38 -1.63 7.38
N PRO A 157 6.72 -1.75 7.31
CA PRO A 157 7.61 -1.02 8.20
C PRO A 157 7.54 0.50 7.98
N SER A 158 7.71 1.30 9.03
CA SER A 158 7.47 2.75 8.98
C SER A 158 8.43 3.59 9.82
N VAL A 159 8.68 4.83 9.39
CA VAL A 159 9.20 5.93 10.24
C VAL A 159 8.16 7.06 10.34
N ASN A 160 7.76 7.49 11.55
CA ASN A 160 7.90 6.78 12.83
C ASN A 160 7.14 5.44 12.80
N CYS A 161 7.27 4.58 13.82
CA CYS A 161 6.54 3.32 13.81
C CYS A 161 5.01 3.56 13.82
N LEU A 162 4.26 2.76 13.06
CA LEU A 162 2.82 2.95 12.88
C LEU A 162 2.06 2.97 14.21
N THR A 163 2.47 2.17 15.19
CA THR A 163 1.92 2.18 16.54
C THR A 163 2.08 3.54 17.22
N SER A 164 3.25 4.18 17.13
CA SER A 164 3.46 5.50 17.72
C SER A 164 2.59 6.55 17.05
N ILE A 165 2.48 6.50 15.71
CA ILE A 165 1.69 7.45 14.93
C ILE A 165 0.20 7.30 15.26
N TYR A 166 -0.30 6.06 15.37
CA TYR A 166 -1.67 5.79 15.79
C TYR A 166 -1.97 6.38 17.18
N ASN A 167 -1.05 6.19 18.14
CA ASN A 167 -1.18 6.77 19.48
C ASN A 167 -1.06 8.31 19.49
N PHE A 168 -0.37 8.90 18.51
CA PHE A 168 -0.22 10.34 18.37
C PHE A 168 -1.45 11.05 17.79
N ALA A 169 -2.48 10.31 17.37
CA ALA A 169 -3.70 10.89 16.79
C ALA A 169 -4.52 11.75 17.77
N GLU A 170 -4.31 11.58 19.08
CA GLU A 170 -4.99 12.34 20.14
C GLU A 170 -3.97 13.11 20.99
N LYS A 171 -3.96 14.44 20.89
CA LYS A 171 -3.03 15.29 21.66
C LYS A 171 -3.13 15.06 23.19
N PRO A 172 -4.33 14.95 23.81
CA PRO A 172 -4.43 14.67 25.25
C PRO A 172 -3.80 13.33 25.65
N TRP A 173 -3.87 12.31 24.78
CA TRP A 173 -3.26 11.00 25.03
C TRP A 173 -1.73 11.09 25.06
N VAL A 174 -1.15 11.85 24.14
CA VAL A 174 0.30 12.13 24.12
C VAL A 174 0.71 12.95 25.35
N PHE A 175 -0.08 13.97 25.71
CA PHE A 175 0.19 14.81 26.87
C PHE A 175 0.21 14.01 28.18
N ALA A 176 -0.63 12.98 28.31
CA ALA A 176 -0.60 12.07 29.45
C ALA A 176 0.76 11.35 29.62
N GLN A 177 1.47 11.06 28.51
CA GLN A 177 2.83 10.52 28.58
C GLN A 177 3.82 11.56 29.11
N LEU A 178 3.64 12.84 28.77
CA LEU A 178 4.45 13.94 29.30
C LEU A 178 4.22 14.13 30.80
N ILE A 179 2.96 14.03 31.28
CA ILE A 179 2.65 14.04 32.72
C ILE A 179 3.39 12.91 33.44
N ARG A 180 3.40 11.69 32.85
CA ARG A 180 4.14 10.56 33.41
C ARG A 180 5.65 10.82 33.47
N LEU A 181 6.21 11.48 32.46
CA LEU A 181 7.62 11.87 32.45
C LEU A 181 7.92 12.92 33.53
N GLN A 182 7.10 13.97 33.65
CA GLN A 182 7.26 14.99 34.70
C GLN A 182 7.22 14.36 36.10
N LYS A 183 6.29 13.44 36.36
CA LYS A 183 6.20 12.75 37.66
C LYS A 183 7.46 11.95 38.00
N ARG A 184 8.13 11.40 36.99
CA ARG A 184 9.35 10.60 37.16
C ARG A 184 10.60 11.46 37.31
N LEU A 185 10.68 12.58 36.60
CA LEU A 185 11.88 13.43 36.52
C LEU A 185 11.85 14.62 37.49
N GLY A 186 10.66 15.02 37.96
CA GLY A 186 10.46 16.24 38.74
C GLY A 186 10.19 17.47 37.86
N LYS A 187 9.55 18.49 38.44
CA LYS A 187 9.18 19.73 37.73
C LYS A 187 10.40 20.57 37.31
N GLU A 188 11.50 20.47 38.05
CA GLU A 188 12.74 21.21 37.75
C GLU A 188 13.41 20.69 36.48
N GLU A 189 13.56 19.37 36.36
CA GLU A 189 14.19 18.73 35.18
C GLU A 189 13.25 18.66 33.97
N PHE A 190 11.94 18.55 34.20
CA PHE A 190 10.93 18.47 33.15
C PHE A 190 9.77 19.44 33.41
N PRO A 191 9.93 20.73 33.08
CA PRO A 191 8.94 21.78 33.36
C PRO A 191 7.76 21.75 32.38
N LEU A 192 6.94 20.69 32.45
CA LEU A 192 5.68 20.59 31.71
C LEU A 192 4.68 21.64 32.19
N VAL A 193 4.07 22.36 31.24
CA VAL A 193 3.00 23.32 31.49
C VAL A 193 1.81 22.67 32.21
N GLU A 194 1.20 23.40 33.13
CA GLU A 194 -0.03 22.93 33.78
C GLU A 194 -1.20 23.03 32.81
N GLN A 195 -1.95 21.93 32.66
CA GLN A 195 -3.07 21.83 31.73
C GLN A 195 -4.19 21.00 32.36
N ALA A 196 -5.44 21.43 32.16
CA ALA A 196 -6.63 20.65 32.48
C ALA A 196 -7.18 19.99 31.21
N TYR A 197 -7.64 18.74 31.35
CA TYR A 197 -8.37 18.03 30.30
C TYR A 197 -9.83 17.89 30.71
N TYR A 198 -10.73 18.33 29.83
CA TYR A 198 -12.17 18.17 29.98
C TYR A 198 -12.67 17.21 28.90
N PRO A 199 -13.28 16.07 29.26
CA PRO A 199 -13.79 15.10 28.28
C PRO A 199 -14.87 15.68 27.36
N ASN A 200 -15.58 16.70 27.83
CA ASN A 200 -16.61 17.42 27.10
C ASN A 200 -16.84 18.79 27.75
N TYR A 201 -17.62 19.64 27.07
CA TYR A 201 -17.86 21.01 27.49
C TYR A 201 -18.59 21.16 28.85
N LYS A 202 -19.28 20.13 29.35
CA LYS A 202 -20.06 20.22 30.60
C LYS A 202 -19.17 20.30 31.84
N GLU A 203 -17.94 19.82 31.74
CA GLU A 203 -16.95 19.88 32.83
C GLU A 203 -16.21 21.24 32.87
N MET A 204 -16.43 22.10 31.88
CA MET A 204 -15.89 23.46 31.83
C MET A 204 -16.86 24.45 32.50
N VAL A 205 -17.01 24.33 33.82
CA VAL A 205 -17.83 25.21 34.67
C VAL A 205 -16.99 26.32 35.28
#